data_AF-A0A158H1Z2-F1
#
_entry.id   AF-A0A158H1Z2-F1
#
_cell.length_a   1.000
_cell.length_b   1.000
_cell.length_c   1.000
_cell.angle_alpha   90.00
_cell.angle_beta   90.00
_cell.angle_gamma   90.00
#
_symmetry.space_group_name_H-M   'P 1'
#
loop_
_entity.id
_entity.type
_entity.pdbx_description
1 polymer ?
#
loop_
_entity_poly.entity_id
_entity_poly.type
_entity_poly.pdbx_seq_one_letter_code
_entity_poly.pdbx_strand_id
1 'polypeptide(L)'
;MSNTFARPLVISPHFDDAVFSCGATLAAHPGTVVYTVFSGCPASDVTTDWDRHCGFDNAAQAMQARSLEDDRALDVLNAVPDRGDFLDAQYVPSAPRVHAPTQQAIARALDRALRRHAAHTLVIPFGLYHSDHKLVHLACADVWRANPELACFAYEDALYRRLAGQLQTRMADFSRAALSRHRPFRTGEPLLPIGLRNATQ
;
A
#
# COMPACT_ATOMS: atom_id res chain seq x y z
N MET A 1 0.92 9.15 26.93
CA MET A 1 0.35 9.53 25.61
C MET A 1 0.27 8.26 24.79
N SER A 2 -0.92 7.86 24.33
CA SER A 2 -1.04 6.68 23.46
C SER A 2 -0.26 6.94 22.17
N ASN A 3 0.69 6.06 21.83
CA ASN A 3 1.38 6.16 20.54
C ASN A 3 0.37 5.75 19.46
N THR A 4 -0.29 6.73 18.83
CA THR A 4 -1.32 6.51 17.79
C THR A 4 -0.78 5.74 16.58
N PHE A 5 0.55 5.64 16.43
CA PHE A 5 1.25 4.92 15.37
C PHE A 5 1.97 3.66 15.89
N ALA A 6 1.31 2.93 16.80
CA ALA A 6 1.84 1.69 17.35
C ALA A 6 1.62 0.51 16.39
N ARG A 7 2.70 -0.21 16.07
CA ARG A 7 2.69 -1.44 15.25
C ARG A 7 1.97 -1.22 13.91
N PRO A 8 2.49 -0.33 13.04
CA PRO A 8 1.88 -0.04 11.76
C PRO A 8 2.01 -1.23 10.78
N LEU A 9 0.92 -1.49 10.07
CA LEU A 9 0.88 -2.29 8.86
C LEU A 9 0.63 -1.34 7.67
N VAL A 10 1.67 -1.10 6.88
CA VAL A 10 1.59 -0.26 5.68
C VAL A 10 1.26 -1.14 4.49
N ILE A 11 0.19 -0.80 3.78
CA ILE A 11 -0.28 -1.56 2.62
C ILE A 11 0.30 -0.93 1.36
N SER A 12 1.10 -1.71 0.64
CA SER A 12 1.66 -1.34 -0.66
C SER A 12 0.90 -2.09 -1.75
N PRO A 13 0.29 -1.43 -2.75
CA PRO A 13 -0.25 -2.13 -3.92
C PRO A 13 0.85 -2.94 -4.61
N HIS A 14 1.91 -2.30 -5.08
CA HIS A 14 3.05 -2.91 -5.75
C HIS A 14 4.34 -2.79 -4.90
N PHE A 15 5.44 -3.33 -5.41
CA PHE A 15 6.72 -3.45 -4.69
C PHE A 15 7.40 -2.12 -4.33
N ASP A 16 6.92 -0.99 -4.83
CA ASP A 16 7.60 0.30 -4.73
C ASP A 16 6.75 1.37 -4.03
N ASP A 17 5.43 1.26 -4.08
CA ASP A 17 4.49 2.30 -3.67
C ASP A 17 4.67 2.76 -2.22
N ALA A 18 4.81 1.84 -1.27
CA ALA A 18 4.98 2.18 0.13
C ALA A 18 6.29 2.91 0.38
N VAL A 19 7.38 2.53 -0.29
CA VAL A 19 8.67 3.22 -0.17
C VAL A 19 8.58 4.62 -0.77
N PHE A 20 8.02 4.76 -1.97
CA PHE A 20 7.89 6.07 -2.62
C PHE A 20 6.91 7.01 -1.91
N SER A 21 5.85 6.47 -1.32
CA SER A 21 4.79 7.27 -0.68
C SER A 21 5.02 7.49 0.81
N CYS A 22 5.63 6.53 1.50
CA CYS A 22 5.77 6.51 2.96
C CYS A 22 7.23 6.39 3.44
N GLY A 23 8.24 6.48 2.58
CA GLY A 23 9.65 6.22 2.95
C GLY A 23 10.14 6.95 4.21
N ALA A 24 9.79 8.22 4.39
CA ALA A 24 10.13 8.98 5.60
C ALA A 24 9.42 8.42 6.85
N THR A 25 8.15 8.03 6.73
CA THR A 25 7.37 7.40 7.81
C THR A 25 7.96 6.03 8.16
N LEU A 26 8.34 5.22 7.17
CA LEU A 26 8.98 3.92 7.37
C LEU A 26 10.32 4.08 8.10
N ALA A 27 11.19 5.00 7.64
CA ALA A 27 12.46 5.28 8.30
C ALA A 27 12.30 5.76 9.75
N ALA A 28 11.25 6.52 10.05
CA ALA A 28 10.95 7.01 11.39
C ALA A 28 10.39 5.92 12.33
N HIS A 29 9.96 4.77 11.79
CA HIS A 29 9.35 3.67 12.55
C HIS A 29 9.96 2.31 12.14
N PRO A 30 11.22 2.02 12.55
CA PRO A 30 11.84 0.71 12.34
C PRO A 30 10.95 -0.43 12.85
N GLY A 31 10.96 -1.55 12.13
CA GLY A 31 10.09 -2.70 12.38
C GLY A 31 8.68 -2.55 11.82
N THR A 32 8.36 -1.45 11.12
CA THR A 32 7.10 -1.33 10.38
C THR A 32 6.95 -2.46 9.39
N VAL A 33 5.79 -3.12 9.37
CA VAL A 33 5.50 -4.16 8.38
C VAL A 33 4.94 -3.50 7.12
N VAL A 34 5.54 -3.81 5.98
CA VAL A 34 5.04 -3.43 4.65
C VAL A 34 4.44 -4.65 3.99
N TYR A 35 3.12 -4.63 3.81
CA TYR A 35 2.38 -5.69 3.13
C TYR A 35 2.19 -5.33 1.65
N THR A 36 2.92 -6.02 0.78
CA THR A 36 2.84 -5.82 -0.67
C THR A 36 1.77 -6.75 -1.26
N VAL A 37 0.64 -6.17 -1.67
CA VAL A 37 -0.55 -6.92 -2.11
C VAL A 37 -0.25 -7.71 -3.38
N PHE A 38 0.17 -7.03 -4.45
CA PHE A 38 0.39 -7.63 -5.76
C PHE A 38 1.83 -8.14 -5.91
N SER A 39 2.17 -9.12 -5.07
CA SER A 39 3.49 -9.78 -5.04
C SER A 39 3.49 -11.18 -5.66
N GLY A 40 2.36 -11.64 -6.20
CA GLY A 40 2.22 -12.96 -6.79
C GLY A 40 2.82 -13.05 -8.19
N CYS A 41 3.46 -14.18 -8.49
CA CYS A 41 4.04 -14.46 -9.80
C CYS A 41 3.08 -15.30 -10.65
N PRO A 42 2.78 -14.93 -11.92
CA PRO A 42 2.04 -15.79 -12.83
C PRO A 42 2.91 -16.97 -13.29
N ALA A 43 2.36 -17.83 -14.16
CA ALA A 43 3.13 -18.89 -14.81
C ALA A 43 4.37 -18.34 -15.53
N SER A 44 5.46 -19.11 -15.55
CA SER A 44 6.79 -18.66 -15.99
C SER A 44 6.90 -18.34 -17.49
N ASP A 45 5.94 -18.79 -18.30
CA ASP A 45 5.84 -18.51 -19.74
C ASP A 45 5.08 -17.21 -20.06
N VAL A 46 4.51 -16.54 -19.05
CA VAL A 46 3.85 -15.25 -19.22
C VAL A 46 4.88 -14.13 -19.36
N THR A 47 4.65 -13.25 -20.34
CA THR A 47 5.44 -12.02 -20.55
C THR A 47 4.52 -10.90 -21.03
N THR A 48 4.59 -9.74 -20.40
CA THR A 48 3.84 -8.54 -20.80
C THR A 48 4.71 -7.57 -21.62
N ASP A 49 4.09 -6.59 -22.27
CA ASP A 49 4.84 -5.47 -22.87
C ASP A 49 5.64 -4.70 -21.82
N TRP A 50 5.12 -4.62 -20.60
CA TRP A 50 5.78 -3.92 -19.51
C TRP A 50 7.03 -4.66 -19.02
N ASP A 51 6.98 -6.00 -18.90
CA ASP A 51 8.15 -6.81 -18.56
C ASP A 51 9.30 -6.54 -19.57
N ARG A 52 8.98 -6.56 -20.87
CA ARG A 52 9.95 -6.28 -21.95
C ARG A 52 10.50 -4.86 -21.90
N HIS A 53 9.66 -3.86 -21.64
CA HIS A 53 10.12 -2.47 -21.50
C HIS A 53 11.03 -2.28 -20.28
N CYS A 54 10.82 -3.06 -19.22
CA CYS A 54 11.71 -3.10 -18.06
C CYS A 54 12.98 -3.95 -18.29
N GLY A 55 13.14 -4.57 -19.46
CA GLY A 55 14.30 -5.38 -19.82
C GLY A 55 14.28 -6.82 -19.30
N PHE A 56 13.11 -7.35 -18.97
CA PHE A 56 12.94 -8.75 -18.53
C PHE A 56 12.43 -9.64 -19.66
N ASP A 57 12.88 -10.90 -19.68
CA ASP A 57 12.45 -11.89 -20.67
C ASP A 57 11.05 -12.43 -20.38
N ASN A 58 10.67 -12.50 -19.09
CA ASN A 58 9.37 -13.02 -18.64
C ASN A 58 8.99 -12.48 -17.25
N ALA A 59 7.73 -12.74 -16.86
CA ALA A 59 7.16 -12.31 -15.59
C ALA A 59 7.89 -12.92 -14.37
N ALA A 60 8.42 -14.15 -14.47
CA ALA A 60 9.14 -14.77 -13.36
C ALA A 60 10.46 -14.02 -13.04
N GLN A 61 11.21 -13.63 -14.07
CA GLN A 61 12.39 -12.78 -13.91
C GLN A 61 12.00 -11.41 -13.34
N ALA A 62 10.96 -10.77 -13.90
CA ALA A 62 10.51 -9.45 -13.47
C ALA A 62 10.08 -9.45 -11.98
N MET A 63 9.26 -10.41 -11.58
CA MET A 63 8.74 -10.50 -10.21
C MET A 63 9.84 -10.88 -9.21
N GLN A 64 10.78 -11.74 -9.59
CA GLN A 64 11.94 -12.04 -8.75
C GLN A 64 12.80 -10.78 -8.54
N ALA A 65 13.11 -10.06 -9.62
CA ALA A 65 13.93 -8.84 -9.55
C ALA A 65 13.26 -7.78 -8.67
N ARG A 66 11.97 -7.51 -8.88
CA ARG A 66 11.20 -6.53 -8.09
C ARG A 66 11.09 -6.91 -6.62
N SER A 67 10.90 -8.19 -6.31
CA SER A 67 10.90 -8.66 -4.91
C SER A 67 12.25 -8.41 -4.25
N LEU A 68 13.36 -8.71 -4.93
CA LEU A 68 14.70 -8.46 -4.40
C LEU A 68 15.03 -6.97 -4.27
N GLU A 69 14.48 -6.12 -5.15
CA GLU A 69 14.59 -4.66 -5.04
C GLU A 69 13.84 -4.13 -3.83
N ASP A 70 12.61 -4.59 -3.60
CA ASP A 70 11.83 -4.22 -2.43
C ASP A 70 12.47 -4.72 -1.13
N ASP A 71 12.96 -5.96 -1.08
CA ASP A 71 13.68 -6.47 0.09
C ASP A 71 14.88 -5.57 0.44
N ARG A 72 15.66 -5.14 -0.56
CA ARG A 72 16.78 -4.20 -0.37
C ARG A 72 16.31 -2.82 0.09
N ALA A 73 15.22 -2.30 -0.48
CA ALA A 73 14.69 -1.00 -0.10
C ALA A 73 14.14 -0.99 1.34
N LEU A 74 13.45 -2.05 1.73
CA LEU A 74 12.89 -2.20 3.07
C LEU A 74 13.98 -2.45 4.12
N ASP A 75 15.04 -3.19 3.78
CA ASP A 75 16.20 -3.38 4.64
C ASP A 75 16.86 -2.04 5.01
N VAL A 76 17.07 -1.15 4.03
CA VAL A 76 17.59 0.21 4.27
C VAL A 76 16.71 1.01 5.24
N LEU A 77 15.40 0.76 5.23
CA LEU A 77 14.42 1.44 6.09
C LEU A 77 14.19 0.72 7.42
N ASN A 78 14.85 -0.41 7.67
CA ASN A 78 14.57 -1.33 8.78
C ASN A 78 13.09 -1.75 8.83
N ALA A 79 12.43 -1.88 7.67
CA ALA A 79 11.05 -2.34 7.56
C ALA A 79 11.00 -3.84 7.29
N VAL A 80 9.88 -4.47 7.65
CA VAL A 80 9.68 -5.92 7.52
C VAL A 80 8.76 -6.22 6.34
N PRO A 81 9.21 -6.96 5.32
CA PRO A 81 8.36 -7.34 4.19
C PRO A 81 7.31 -8.39 4.58
N ASP A 82 6.11 -8.24 4.04
CA ASP A 82 5.06 -9.25 4.03
C ASP A 82 4.40 -9.30 2.64
N ARG A 83 4.09 -10.50 2.15
CA ARG A 83 3.71 -10.74 0.76
C ARG A 83 2.26 -11.22 0.67
N GLY A 84 1.47 -10.52 -0.14
CA GLY A 84 0.07 -10.84 -0.37
C GLY A 84 -0.20 -11.91 -1.42
N ASP A 85 0.77 -12.18 -2.30
CA ASP A 85 0.69 -13.24 -3.32
C ASP A 85 -0.50 -13.11 -4.28
N PHE A 86 -0.96 -11.88 -4.54
CA PHE A 86 -1.96 -11.59 -5.57
C PHE A 86 -1.27 -11.21 -6.88
N LEU A 87 -1.87 -11.58 -8.01
CA LEU A 87 -1.38 -11.17 -9.33
C LEU A 87 -1.70 -9.69 -9.59
N ASP A 88 -0.70 -8.93 -10.02
CA ASP A 88 -0.87 -7.59 -10.61
C ASP A 88 -1.83 -7.64 -11.82
N ALA A 89 -2.63 -6.59 -12.01
CA ALA A 89 -3.54 -6.46 -13.15
C ALA A 89 -2.90 -6.75 -14.51
N GLN A 90 -1.61 -6.46 -14.69
CA GLN A 90 -0.92 -6.77 -15.95
C GLN A 90 -0.86 -8.29 -16.27
N TYR A 91 -0.89 -9.15 -15.24
CA TYR A 91 -0.79 -10.60 -15.39
C TYR A 91 -2.15 -11.32 -15.35
N VAL A 92 -3.20 -10.66 -14.84
CA VAL A 92 -4.55 -11.23 -14.74
C VAL A 92 -5.09 -11.75 -16.08
N PRO A 93 -4.94 -11.05 -17.23
CA PRO A 93 -5.42 -11.54 -18.52
C PRO A 93 -4.78 -12.87 -18.96
N SER A 94 -3.59 -13.18 -18.47
CA SER A 94 -2.80 -14.37 -18.83
C SER A 94 -2.97 -15.53 -17.85
N ALA A 95 -3.76 -15.35 -16.79
CA ALA A 95 -3.97 -16.35 -15.75
C ALA A 95 -5.40 -16.91 -15.77
N PRO A 96 -5.63 -18.16 -15.28
CA PRO A 96 -6.97 -18.65 -15.04
C PRO A 96 -7.78 -17.68 -14.18
N ARG A 97 -9.06 -17.46 -14.52
CA ARG A 97 -9.94 -16.49 -13.83
C ARG A 97 -10.02 -16.66 -12.32
N VAL A 98 -9.81 -17.88 -11.81
CA VAL A 98 -9.77 -18.16 -10.36
C VAL A 98 -8.63 -17.44 -9.63
N HIS A 99 -7.56 -17.05 -10.34
CA HIS A 99 -6.44 -16.29 -9.81
C HIS A 99 -6.63 -14.77 -9.93
N ALA A 100 -7.72 -14.29 -10.52
CA ALA A 100 -8.02 -12.87 -10.57
C ALA A 100 -8.25 -12.34 -9.15
N PRO A 101 -7.49 -11.32 -8.69
CA PRO A 101 -7.68 -10.75 -7.37
C PRO A 101 -9.08 -10.14 -7.25
N THR A 102 -9.69 -10.34 -6.08
CA THR A 102 -10.97 -9.70 -5.75
C THR A 102 -10.83 -8.88 -4.48
N GLN A 103 -11.64 -7.84 -4.34
CA GLN A 103 -11.69 -7.00 -3.15
C GLN A 103 -11.87 -7.84 -1.88
N GLN A 104 -12.78 -8.83 -1.92
CA GLN A 104 -13.05 -9.71 -0.79
C GLN A 104 -11.86 -10.62 -0.46
N ALA A 105 -11.17 -11.17 -1.47
CA ALA A 105 -10.00 -12.02 -1.24
C ALA A 105 -8.85 -11.22 -0.60
N ILE A 106 -8.60 -10.01 -1.10
CA ILE A 106 -7.58 -9.10 -0.56
C ILE A 106 -7.95 -8.70 0.86
N ALA A 107 -9.19 -8.28 1.13
CA ALA A 107 -9.65 -7.92 2.48
C ALA A 107 -9.45 -9.07 3.48
N ARG A 108 -9.80 -10.30 3.11
CA ARG A 108 -9.58 -11.48 3.97
C ARG A 108 -8.09 -11.74 4.24
N ALA A 109 -7.22 -11.50 3.27
CA ALA A 109 -5.77 -11.67 3.43
C ALA A 109 -5.18 -10.58 4.34
N LEU A 110 -5.61 -9.33 4.16
CA LEU A 110 -5.25 -8.21 5.01
C LEU A 110 -5.69 -8.41 6.46
N ASP A 111 -6.90 -8.92 6.70
CA ASP A 111 -7.37 -9.28 8.04
C ASP A 111 -6.48 -10.35 8.70
N ARG A 112 -5.99 -11.33 7.93
CA ARG A 112 -5.04 -12.33 8.44
C ARG A 112 -3.69 -11.68 8.77
N ALA A 113 -3.20 -10.79 7.91
CA ALA A 113 -1.95 -10.07 8.14
C ALA A 113 -2.03 -9.16 9.38
N LEU A 114 -3.13 -8.43 9.56
CA LEU A 114 -3.38 -7.62 10.76
C LEU A 114 -3.29 -8.45 12.04
N ARG A 115 -3.93 -9.63 12.08
CA ARG A 115 -3.87 -10.53 13.24
C ARG A 115 -2.47 -11.13 13.43
N ARG A 116 -1.84 -11.59 12.34
CA ARG A 116 -0.49 -12.19 12.36
C ARG A 116 0.54 -11.23 12.97
N HIS A 117 0.48 -9.96 12.59
CA HIS A 117 1.40 -8.93 13.08
C HIS A 117 0.86 -8.16 14.29
N ALA A 118 -0.34 -8.52 14.77
CA ALA A 118 -1.16 -7.80 15.75
C ALA A 118 -1.04 -6.27 15.63
N ALA A 119 -1.22 -5.80 14.39
CA ALA A 119 -1.13 -4.39 14.04
C ALA A 119 -2.31 -3.60 14.62
N HIS A 120 -2.04 -2.39 15.10
CA HIS A 120 -3.05 -1.47 15.63
C HIS A 120 -3.24 -0.22 14.77
N THR A 121 -2.34 -0.01 13.81
CA THR A 121 -2.41 1.07 12.83
C THR A 121 -2.35 0.48 11.43
N LEU A 122 -3.32 0.83 10.60
CA LEU A 122 -3.36 0.50 9.18
C LEU A 122 -3.03 1.76 8.38
N VAL A 123 -2.10 1.65 7.43
CA VAL A 123 -1.70 2.76 6.56
C VAL A 123 -1.95 2.34 5.12
N ILE A 124 -2.87 3.02 4.43
CA ILE A 124 -3.48 2.55 3.18
C ILE A 124 -3.19 3.50 2.02
N PRO A 125 -3.12 3.03 0.77
CA PRO A 125 -3.13 3.92 -0.39
C PRO A 125 -4.46 4.67 -0.49
N PHE A 126 -4.45 5.90 -1.01
CA PHE A 126 -5.68 6.63 -1.27
C PHE A 126 -6.44 6.11 -2.49
N GLY A 127 -5.75 5.37 -3.37
CA GLY A 127 -6.39 4.67 -4.48
C GLY A 127 -6.64 5.58 -5.68
N LEU A 128 -5.62 6.35 -6.08
CA LEU A 128 -5.78 7.44 -7.05
C LEU A 128 -6.11 6.98 -8.47
N TYR A 129 -5.10 6.56 -9.26
CA TYR A 129 -5.27 6.36 -10.70
C TYR A 129 -5.40 4.89 -11.09
N HIS A 130 -4.42 4.08 -10.72
CA HIS A 130 -4.30 2.68 -11.15
C HIS A 130 -5.41 1.78 -10.58
N SER A 131 -5.86 0.78 -11.35
CA SER A 131 -6.93 -0.14 -10.94
C SER A 131 -6.58 -0.90 -9.66
N ASP A 132 -5.32 -1.34 -9.55
CA ASP A 132 -4.82 -2.07 -8.38
C ASP A 132 -4.84 -1.22 -7.11
N HIS A 133 -4.46 0.05 -7.22
CA HIS A 133 -4.52 0.99 -6.09
C HIS A 133 -5.95 1.21 -5.62
N LYS A 134 -6.90 1.37 -6.56
CA LYS A 134 -8.33 1.49 -6.26
C LYS A 134 -8.84 0.22 -5.56
N LEU A 135 -8.49 -0.96 -6.09
CA LEU A 135 -8.90 -2.25 -5.53
C LEU A 135 -8.37 -2.45 -4.11
N VAL A 136 -7.09 -2.16 -3.88
CA VAL A 136 -6.45 -2.24 -2.56
C VAL A 136 -7.08 -1.26 -1.58
N HIS A 137 -7.31 -0.01 -1.99
CA HIS A 137 -7.98 0.98 -1.17
C HIS A 137 -9.37 0.50 -0.71
N LEU A 138 -10.17 -0.06 -1.63
CA LEU A 138 -11.50 -0.58 -1.29
C LEU A 138 -11.43 -1.76 -0.31
N ALA A 139 -10.50 -2.70 -0.53
CA ALA A 139 -10.30 -3.82 0.37
C ALA A 139 -9.83 -3.37 1.77
N CYS A 140 -8.91 -2.40 1.84
CA CYS A 140 -8.48 -1.81 3.10
C CYS A 140 -9.62 -1.08 3.82
N ALA A 141 -10.47 -0.38 3.08
CA ALA A 141 -11.63 0.31 3.65
C ALA A 141 -12.64 -0.69 4.26
N ASP A 142 -12.83 -1.87 3.66
CA ASP A 142 -13.67 -2.93 4.24
C ASP A 142 -13.08 -3.46 5.55
N VAL A 143 -11.77 -3.75 5.56
CA VAL A 143 -11.04 -4.18 6.76
C VAL A 143 -11.15 -3.14 7.87
N TRP A 144 -10.88 -1.86 7.57
CA TRP A 144 -10.99 -0.80 8.56
C TRP A 144 -12.41 -0.67 9.13
N ARG A 145 -13.44 -0.74 8.29
CA ARG A 145 -14.84 -0.70 8.75
C ARG A 145 -15.21 -1.87 9.65
N ALA A 146 -14.61 -3.04 9.42
CA ALA A 146 -14.85 -4.23 10.24
C ALA A 146 -14.07 -4.23 11.58
N ASN A 147 -13.10 -3.32 11.75
CA ASN A 147 -12.24 -3.25 12.93
C ASN A 147 -12.29 -1.84 13.57
N PRO A 148 -13.31 -1.52 14.40
CA PRO A 148 -13.53 -0.17 14.95
C PRO A 148 -12.39 0.42 15.79
N GLU A 149 -11.54 -0.44 16.34
CA GLU A 149 -10.39 -0.08 17.18
C GLU A 149 -9.13 0.24 16.37
N LEU A 150 -9.12 -0.05 15.07
CA LEU A 150 -7.97 0.12 14.20
C LEU A 150 -7.81 1.60 13.82
N ALA A 151 -6.67 2.20 14.15
CA ALA A 151 -6.31 3.50 13.62
C ALA A 151 -6.01 3.36 12.12
N CYS A 152 -6.54 4.26 11.29
CA CYS A 152 -6.31 4.23 9.85
C CYS A 152 -5.81 5.57 9.34
N PHE A 153 -4.71 5.53 8.59
CA PHE A 153 -4.15 6.66 7.85
C PHE A 153 -4.13 6.31 6.38
N ALA A 154 -4.35 7.30 5.51
CA ALA A 154 -4.18 7.11 4.08
C ALA A 154 -3.04 7.98 3.56
N TYR A 155 -2.18 7.43 2.72
CA TYR A 155 -1.13 8.17 2.03
C TYR A 155 -1.55 8.51 0.61
N GLU A 156 -1.07 9.64 0.12
CA GLU A 156 -1.22 10.02 -1.27
C GLU A 156 -0.26 9.20 -2.14
N ASP A 157 -0.81 8.49 -3.13
CA ASP A 157 -0.06 7.60 -4.02
C ASP A 157 0.99 8.42 -4.81
N ALA A 158 2.27 8.31 -4.44
CA ALA A 158 3.31 9.25 -4.85
C ALA A 158 3.54 9.33 -6.36
N LEU A 159 3.32 8.22 -7.07
CA LEU A 159 3.44 8.14 -8.53
C LEU A 159 2.28 8.85 -9.24
N TYR A 160 1.14 9.00 -8.58
CA TYR A 160 -0.09 9.53 -9.18
C TYR A 160 -0.52 10.90 -8.65
N ARG A 161 0.07 11.39 -7.55
CA ARG A 161 -0.26 12.70 -6.94
C ARG A 161 -0.17 13.90 -7.88
N ARG A 162 0.65 13.80 -8.92
CA ARG A 162 0.83 14.87 -9.92
C ARG A 162 -0.31 14.92 -10.95
N LEU A 163 -1.17 13.90 -11.00
CA LEU A 163 -2.32 13.86 -11.90
C LEU A 163 -3.44 14.75 -11.35
N ALA A 164 -3.66 15.87 -12.02
CA ALA A 164 -4.62 16.89 -11.60
C ALA A 164 -6.01 16.28 -11.35
N GLY A 165 -6.62 16.62 -10.21
CA GLY A 165 -8.00 16.25 -9.87
C GLY A 165 -8.19 14.85 -9.29
N GLN A 166 -7.19 13.97 -9.30
CA GLN A 166 -7.35 12.59 -8.78
C GLN A 166 -7.56 12.58 -7.26
N LEU A 167 -6.70 13.30 -6.51
CA LEU A 167 -6.83 13.42 -5.06
C LEU A 167 -8.17 14.08 -4.68
N GLN A 168 -8.52 15.18 -5.35
CA GLN A 168 -9.75 15.94 -5.07
C GLN A 168 -11.00 15.10 -5.32
N THR A 169 -11.05 14.39 -6.45
CA THR A 169 -12.15 13.44 -6.75
C THR A 169 -12.27 12.41 -5.64
N ARG A 170 -11.15 11.84 -5.20
CA ARG A 170 -11.18 10.76 -4.23
C ARG A 170 -11.52 11.22 -2.81
N MET A 171 -11.05 12.40 -2.41
CA MET A 171 -11.48 13.05 -1.17
C MET A 171 -12.98 13.35 -1.18
N ALA A 172 -13.54 13.77 -2.32
CA ALA A 172 -14.97 14.03 -2.46
C ALA A 172 -15.80 12.74 -2.35
N ASP A 173 -15.38 11.65 -2.99
CA ASP A 173 -16.02 10.33 -2.86
C ASP A 173 -16.02 9.87 -1.40
N PHE A 174 -14.86 9.97 -0.75
CA PHE A 174 -14.69 9.54 0.64
C PHE A 174 -15.53 10.40 1.60
N SER A 175 -15.56 11.72 1.41
CA SER A 175 -16.34 12.64 2.22
C SER A 175 -17.84 12.37 2.10
N ARG A 176 -18.35 12.08 0.90
CA ARG A 176 -19.75 11.68 0.70
C ARG A 176 -20.07 10.38 1.44
N ALA A 177 -19.18 9.41 1.40
CA ALA A 177 -19.34 8.15 2.13
C ALA A 177 -19.26 8.35 3.66
N ALA A 178 -18.39 9.24 4.16
CA ALA A 178 -18.19 9.52 5.58
C ALA A 178 -19.33 10.35 6.21
N LEU A 179 -19.89 11.33 5.48
CA LEU A 179 -21.02 12.15 5.92
C LEU A 179 -22.29 11.33 6.17
N SER A 180 -22.45 10.19 5.48
CA SER A 180 -23.54 9.26 5.75
C SER A 180 -23.44 8.53 7.11
N ARG A 181 -22.32 8.66 7.85
CA ARG A 181 -21.99 7.76 8.96
C ARG A 181 -21.38 8.38 10.24
N HIS A 182 -21.46 9.70 10.45
CA HIS A 182 -21.15 10.35 11.75
C HIS A 182 -19.83 9.91 12.44
N ARG A 183 -18.72 9.76 11.69
CA ARG A 183 -17.38 9.67 12.28
C ARG A 183 -16.42 10.64 11.56
N PRO A 184 -15.72 11.53 12.28
CA PRO A 184 -14.77 12.44 11.66
C PRO A 184 -13.52 11.67 11.21
N PHE A 185 -13.23 11.77 9.91
CA PHE A 185 -11.93 11.43 9.35
C PHE A 185 -10.90 12.43 9.90
N ARG A 186 -9.88 11.95 10.61
CA ARG A 186 -8.72 12.78 10.94
C ARG A 186 -7.76 12.68 9.77
N THR A 187 -7.75 13.70 8.90
CA THR A 187 -6.55 13.97 8.09
C THR A 187 -5.43 14.22 9.09
N GLY A 188 -4.46 13.30 9.17
CA GLY A 188 -3.21 13.60 9.87
C GLY A 188 -2.66 14.90 9.28
N GLU A 189 -2.23 15.83 10.14
CA GLU A 189 -1.46 16.96 9.66
C GLU A 189 -0.27 16.45 8.83
N PRO A 190 0.12 17.17 7.77
CA PRO A 190 1.33 16.80 7.05
C PRO A 190 2.46 16.68 8.07
N LEU A 191 3.17 15.55 8.05
CA LEU A 191 4.41 15.38 8.78
C LEU A 191 5.39 16.44 8.23
N LEU A 192 5.40 17.61 8.86
CA LEU A 192 6.36 18.67 8.57
C LEU A 192 7.76 18.14 8.93
N PRO A 193 8.79 18.47 8.13
CA PRO A 193 10.15 18.07 8.43
C PRO A 193 10.58 18.65 9.78
N ILE A 194 11.11 17.79 10.66
CA ILE A 194 11.73 18.19 11.92
C ILE A 194 12.92 19.08 11.58
N GLY A 195 12.91 20.28 12.17
CA GLY A 195 13.58 21.45 11.62
C GLY A 195 15.10 21.50 11.76
N LEU A 196 15.69 22.28 10.86
CA LEU A 196 16.84 23.14 11.18
C LEU A 196 16.45 24.01 12.39
N ARG A 197 17.02 23.72 13.56
CA ARG A 197 17.08 24.67 14.67
C ARG A 197 18.46 25.33 14.65
N ASN A 198 18.43 26.64 14.50
CA ASN A 198 19.56 27.55 14.53
C ASN A 198 20.45 27.32 15.75
N ALA A 199 21.75 27.22 15.51
CA ALA A 199 22.77 27.47 16.51
C ALA A 199 22.98 28.98 16.64
N THR A 200 22.60 29.55 17.78
CA THR A 200 23.18 30.77 18.36
C THR A 200 22.89 30.77 19.85
N GLN A 201 23.86 30.33 20.63
CA GLN A 201 24.37 31.02 21.82
C GLN A 201 25.89 30.85 21.82
#